data_AF-A0A4U6VDF0-F1
#
_entry.id   AF-A0A4U6VDF0-F1
#
_cell.length_a   1.000
_cell.length_b   1.000
_cell.length_c   1.000
_cell.angle_alpha   90.00
_cell.angle_beta   90.00
_cell.angle_gamma   90.00
#
_symmetry.space_group_name_H-M   'P 1'
#
loop_
_entity.id
_entity.type
_entity.pdbx_description
1 polymer ?
#
loop_
_entity_poly.entity_id
_entity_poly.type
_entity_poly.pdbx_seq_one_letter_code
_entity_poly.pdbx_strand_id
1 'polypeptide(L)'
;MNFRRGTGAGAPAAVANAPVAVATGSPSAATITEKLDKFIEVSTKARKDREKVSEVQQNLANNKLEAAKLAHKAAQEQVKCKMLDTYKELLLAPTSNLSAHALAEREKALESMRMVLFATDN
;
A
#
# COMPACT_ATOMS: atom_id res chain seq x y z
N MET A 1 22.55 0.57 53.51
CA MET A 1 22.13 1.26 54.75
C MET A 1 20.77 0.73 55.17
N ASN A 2 20.76 0.02 56.29
CA ASN A 2 19.55 -0.44 56.97
C ASN A 2 18.80 0.76 57.56
N PHE A 3 17.48 0.80 57.43
CA PHE A 3 16.65 1.43 58.45
C PHE A 3 15.46 0.54 58.82
N ARG A 4 15.54 0.10 60.07
CA ARG A 4 14.60 -0.73 60.82
C ARG A 4 13.80 0.22 61.71
N ARG A 5 12.46 0.14 61.69
CA ARG A 5 11.51 0.49 62.76
C ARG A 5 10.09 0.37 62.18
N GLY A 6 9.08 -0.16 62.83
CA GLY A 6 8.96 -0.63 64.20
C GLY A 6 7.62 -1.37 64.33
N THR A 7 7.59 -2.28 65.28
CA THR A 7 6.43 -3.00 65.79
C THR A 7 5.41 -2.04 66.39
N GLY A 8 4.15 -2.18 65.99
CA GLY A 8 2.99 -1.56 66.65
C GLY A 8 1.86 -2.59 66.68
N ALA A 9 1.60 -3.14 67.87
CA ALA A 9 0.50 -4.03 68.15
C ALA A 9 -0.84 -3.28 68.11
N GLY A 10 -1.87 -3.90 67.54
CA GLY A 10 -3.23 -3.35 67.53
C GLY A 10 -4.26 -4.35 67.00
N ALA A 11 -4.82 -5.13 67.93
CA ALA A 11 -6.11 -5.84 67.94
C ALA A 11 -6.56 -6.69 66.71
N PRO A 12 -7.07 -7.92 66.93
CA PRO A 12 -7.75 -8.67 65.88
C PRO A 12 -9.14 -8.08 65.64
N ALA A 13 -9.30 -7.32 64.55
CA ALA A 13 -10.63 -6.99 64.04
C ALA A 13 -11.27 -8.28 63.50
N ALA A 14 -12.35 -8.72 64.17
CA ALA A 14 -13.20 -9.80 63.73
C ALA A 14 -13.60 -9.57 62.28
N VAL A 15 -13.08 -10.40 61.36
CA VAL A 15 -13.58 -10.48 60.00
C VAL A 15 -14.93 -11.16 60.08
N ALA A 16 -15.97 -10.35 60.23
CA ALA A 16 -17.34 -10.77 60.00
C ALA A 16 -17.42 -11.33 58.57
N ASN A 17 -17.67 -12.63 58.48
CA ASN A 17 -18.09 -13.28 57.23
C ASN A 17 -19.41 -12.62 56.81
N ALA A 18 -19.31 -11.60 55.93
CA ALA A 18 -20.45 -11.18 55.14
C ALA A 18 -20.76 -12.31 54.15
N PRO A 19 -22.02 -12.74 54.02
CA PRO A 19 -22.37 -13.72 53.00
C PRO A 19 -22.03 -13.12 51.63
N VAL A 20 -21.21 -13.83 50.86
CA VAL A 20 -21.10 -13.61 49.43
C VAL A 20 -22.49 -13.78 48.87
N ALA A 21 -23.18 -12.67 48.61
CA ALA A 21 -24.35 -12.66 47.76
C ALA A 21 -23.86 -13.00 46.35
N VAL A 22 -23.70 -14.29 46.10
CA VAL A 22 -23.59 -14.80 44.75
C VAL A 22 -24.96 -14.53 44.15
N ALA A 23 -25.06 -13.44 43.40
CA ALA A 23 -26.17 -13.25 42.50
C ALA A 23 -26.00 -14.28 41.37
N THR A 24 -26.23 -15.56 41.66
CA THR A 24 -26.54 -16.57 40.66
C THR A 24 -27.97 -16.33 40.19
N GLY A 25 -28.17 -15.18 39.53
CA GLY A 25 -29.26 -15.06 38.58
C GLY A 25 -28.81 -15.80 37.34
N SER A 26 -29.17 -17.07 37.19
CA SER A 26 -29.06 -17.76 35.91
C SER A 26 -29.67 -16.84 34.85
N PRO A 27 -28.91 -16.42 33.81
CA PRO A 27 -29.46 -15.53 32.81
C PRO A 27 -30.70 -16.19 32.23
N SER A 28 -31.84 -15.49 32.30
CA SER A 28 -33.07 -16.03 31.74
C SER A 28 -32.88 -16.25 30.25
N ALA A 29 -33.62 -17.22 29.68
CA ALA A 29 -33.55 -17.50 28.24
C ALA A 29 -33.70 -16.22 27.40
N ALA A 30 -34.53 -15.27 27.83
CA ALA A 30 -34.71 -13.97 27.17
C ALA A 30 -33.42 -13.12 27.14
N THR A 31 -32.68 -13.06 28.24
CA THR A 31 -31.41 -12.30 28.30
C THR A 31 -30.31 -12.95 27.45
N ILE A 32 -30.33 -14.28 27.33
CA ILE A 32 -29.40 -15.01 26.45
C ILE A 32 -29.73 -14.72 24.99
N THR A 33 -31.01 -14.77 24.61
CA THR A 33 -31.46 -14.45 23.25
C THR A 33 -31.08 -13.03 22.84
N GLU A 34 -31.32 -12.02 23.68
CA GLU A 34 -30.95 -10.63 23.36
C GLU A 34 -29.44 -10.46 23.10
N LYS A 35 -28.60 -11.15 23.89
CA LYS A 35 -27.14 -11.13 23.71
C LYS A 35 -26.72 -11.82 22.42
N LEU A 36 -27.38 -12.92 22.04
CA LEU A 36 -27.13 -13.61 20.79
C LEU A 36 -27.52 -12.74 19.59
N ASP A 37 -28.66 -12.06 19.64
CA ASP A 37 -29.10 -11.14 18.58
C ASP A 37 -28.09 -10.00 18.38
N LYS A 38 -27.64 -9.38 19.48
CA LYS A 38 -26.57 -8.36 19.44
C LYS A 38 -25.27 -8.90 18.87
N PHE A 39 -24.89 -10.12 19.23
CA PHE A 39 -23.69 -10.75 18.68
C PHE A 39 -23.81 -10.98 17.16
N ILE A 40 -24.97 -11.45 16.69
CA ILE A 40 -25.24 -11.64 15.26
C ILE A 40 -25.19 -10.29 14.53
N GLU A 41 -25.79 -9.25 15.09
CA GLU A 41 -25.78 -7.91 14.50
C GLU A 41 -24.34 -7.38 14.36
N VAL A 42 -23.57 -7.41 15.46
CA VAL A 42 -22.18 -6.96 15.49
C VAL A 42 -21.32 -7.78 14.53
N SER A 43 -21.47 -9.11 14.52
CA SER A 43 -20.73 -10.01 13.63
C SER A 43 -21.06 -9.74 12.16
N THR A 44 -22.32 -9.49 11.85
CA THR A 44 -22.79 -9.17 10.49
C THR A 44 -22.23 -7.83 10.03
N LYS A 45 -22.25 -6.81 10.90
CA LYS A 45 -21.69 -5.49 10.60
C LYS A 45 -20.18 -5.55 10.39
N ALA A 46 -19.47 -6.24 11.29
CA ALA A 46 -18.02 -6.45 11.19
C ALA A 46 -17.63 -7.15 9.88
N ARG A 47 -18.42 -8.15 9.44
CA ARG A 47 -18.22 -8.81 8.14
C ARG A 47 -18.38 -7.84 6.97
N LYS A 48 -19.47 -7.06 6.94
CA LYS A 48 -19.72 -6.05 5.89
C LYS A 48 -18.61 -5.01 5.83
N ASP A 49 -18.15 -4.54 6.98
CA ASP A 49 -17.07 -3.54 7.04
C ASP A 49 -15.75 -4.13 6.53
N ARG A 50 -15.44 -5.39 6.86
CA ARG A 50 -14.28 -6.10 6.32
C ARG A 50 -14.37 -6.28 4.80
N GLU A 51 -15.54 -6.62 4.27
CA GLU A 51 -15.77 -6.76 2.83
C GLU A 51 -15.51 -5.43 2.10
N LYS A 52 -16.04 -4.31 2.62
CA LYS A 52 -15.77 -2.97 2.07
C LYS A 52 -14.28 -2.61 2.09
N VAL A 53 -13.58 -2.90 3.20
CA VAL A 53 -12.14 -2.64 3.30
C VAL A 53 -11.37 -3.46 2.27
N SER A 54 -11.74 -4.73 2.08
CA SER A 54 -11.13 -5.60 1.07
C SER A 54 -11.31 -5.04 -0.34
N GLU A 55 -12.52 -4.56 -0.66
CA GLU A 55 -12.83 -3.94 -1.95
C GLU A 55 -11.99 -2.68 -2.18
N VAL A 56 -11.88 -1.80 -1.18
CA VAL A 56 -11.04 -0.58 -1.26
C VAL A 56 -9.57 -0.95 -1.46
N GLN A 57 -9.06 -1.95 -0.75
CA GLN A 57 -7.67 -2.40 -0.91
C GLN A 57 -7.41 -2.97 -2.31
N GLN A 58 -8.33 -3.77 -2.84
CA GLN A 58 -8.24 -4.32 -4.19
C GLN A 58 -8.26 -3.21 -5.25
N ASN A 59 -9.19 -2.26 -5.13
CA ASN A 59 -9.29 -1.12 -6.03
C ASN A 59 -8.03 -0.24 -5.97
N LEU A 60 -7.50 0.01 -4.78
CA LEU A 60 -6.26 0.77 -4.61
C LEU A 60 -5.06 0.05 -5.25
N ALA A 61 -4.95 -1.27 -5.08
CA ALA A 61 -3.90 -2.06 -5.69
C ALA A 61 -3.97 -2.02 -7.23
N ASN A 62 -5.16 -2.19 -7.79
CA ASN A 62 -5.39 -2.09 -9.23
C ASN A 62 -5.04 -0.69 -9.76
N ASN A 63 -5.50 0.36 -9.08
CA ASN A 63 -5.22 1.75 -9.47
C ASN A 63 -3.72 2.06 -9.44
N LYS A 64 -2.99 1.55 -8.43
CA LYS A 64 -1.52 1.71 -8.37
C LYS A 64 -0.83 0.99 -9.52
N LEU A 65 -1.27 -0.20 -9.88
CA LEU A 65 -0.73 -0.96 -11.00
C LEU A 65 -0.95 -0.21 -12.32
N GLU A 66 -2.18 0.26 -12.57
CA GLU A 66 -2.50 1.01 -13.79
C GLU A 66 -1.75 2.35 -13.86
N ALA A 67 -1.62 3.06 -12.73
CA ALA A 67 -0.80 4.26 -12.66
C ALA A 67 0.68 4.00 -12.99
N ALA A 68 1.24 2.89 -12.50
CA ALA A 68 2.61 2.49 -12.81
C ALA A 68 2.80 2.15 -14.29
N LYS A 69 1.85 1.41 -14.90
CA LYS A 69 1.85 1.13 -16.34
C LYS A 69 1.79 2.41 -17.17
N LEU A 70 0.91 3.33 -16.80
CA LEU A 70 0.77 4.61 -17.50
C LEU A 70 2.03 5.46 -17.37
N ALA A 71 2.63 5.53 -16.17
CA ALA A 71 3.89 6.24 -15.95
C ALA A 71 5.04 5.64 -16.77
N HIS A 72 5.12 4.31 -16.85
CA HIS A 72 6.11 3.63 -17.69
C HIS A 72 5.92 3.97 -19.18
N LYS A 73 4.68 3.89 -19.68
CA LYS A 73 4.35 4.27 -21.05
C LYS A 73 4.68 5.73 -21.35
N ALA A 74 4.37 6.65 -20.43
CA ALA A 74 4.70 8.06 -20.57
C ALA A 74 6.22 8.29 -20.60
N ALA A 75 6.98 7.59 -19.76
CA ALA A 75 8.44 7.67 -19.78
C ALA A 75 9.03 7.11 -21.09
N GLN A 76 8.50 5.98 -21.59
CA GLN A 76 8.90 5.41 -22.87
C GLN A 76 8.62 6.38 -24.04
N GLU A 77 7.43 6.96 -24.08
CA GLU A 77 7.07 7.93 -25.12
C GLU A 77 7.93 9.20 -25.02
N GLN A 78 8.22 9.68 -23.80
CA GLN A 78 9.12 10.82 -23.62
C GLN A 78 10.53 10.52 -24.15
N VAL A 79 11.05 9.33 -23.91
CA VAL A 79 12.34 8.89 -24.48
C VAL A 79 12.26 8.86 -26.01
N LYS A 80 11.17 8.32 -26.58
CA LYS A 80 10.95 8.29 -28.03
C LYS A 80 10.90 9.69 -28.64
N CYS A 81 10.19 10.64 -28.01
CA CYS A 81 10.17 12.05 -28.45
C CYS A 81 11.57 12.65 -28.46
N LYS A 82 12.34 12.50 -27.38
CA LYS A 82 13.72 13.03 -27.30
C LYS A 82 14.63 12.41 -28.36
N MET A 83 14.46 11.12 -28.63
CA MET A 83 15.21 10.43 -29.70
C MET A 83 14.81 10.94 -31.08
N LEU A 84 13.53 11.24 -31.33
CA LEU A 84 13.06 11.86 -32.58
C LEU A 84 13.64 13.26 -32.77
N ASP A 85 13.68 14.07 -31.71
CA ASP A 85 14.28 15.40 -31.76
C ASP A 85 15.77 15.31 -32.10
N THR A 86 16.50 14.42 -31.42
CA THR A 86 17.93 14.17 -31.70
C THR A 86 18.14 13.66 -33.13
N TYR A 87 17.29 12.75 -33.60
CA TYR A 87 17.35 12.23 -34.98
C TYR A 87 17.16 13.35 -36.01
N LYS A 88 16.19 14.24 -35.78
CA LYS A 88 15.95 15.41 -36.64
C LYS A 88 17.12 16.38 -36.63
N GLU A 89 17.71 16.66 -35.47
CA GLU A 89 18.90 17.50 -35.34
C GLU A 89 20.08 16.92 -36.11
N LEU A 90 20.36 15.62 -35.93
CA LEU A 90 21.37 14.89 -36.69
C LEU A 90 21.04 14.75 -38.17
N LEU A 91 19.79 14.85 -38.59
CA LEU A 91 19.46 14.82 -40.01
C LEU A 91 19.75 16.18 -40.66
N LEU A 92 19.46 17.27 -39.94
CA LEU A 92 19.55 18.64 -40.46
C LEU A 92 20.89 19.33 -40.24
N ALA A 93 21.74 18.82 -39.33
CA ALA A 93 23.01 19.46 -39.01
C ALA A 93 23.96 19.50 -40.23
N PRO A 94 24.71 20.61 -40.46
CA PRO A 94 25.65 20.71 -41.57
C PRO A 94 26.72 19.62 -41.53
N THR A 95 27.06 19.07 -42.70
CA THR A 95 28.04 17.98 -42.85
C THR A 95 29.28 18.39 -43.64
N SER A 96 29.34 19.62 -44.13
CA SER A 96 30.40 20.12 -45.02
C SER A 96 31.82 20.02 -44.46
N ASN A 97 31.96 19.99 -43.13
CA ASN A 97 33.25 19.97 -42.43
C ASN A 97 33.59 18.58 -41.86
N LEU A 98 32.78 17.55 -42.13
CA LEU A 98 33.00 16.20 -41.62
C LEU A 98 33.93 15.41 -42.53
N SER A 99 34.82 14.61 -41.94
CA SER A 99 35.62 13.63 -42.69
C SER A 99 34.75 12.48 -43.20
N ALA A 100 35.24 11.74 -44.19
CA ALA A 100 34.53 10.57 -44.73
C ALA A 100 34.21 9.52 -43.63
N HIS A 101 35.13 9.31 -42.69
CA HIS A 101 34.89 8.42 -41.55
C HIS A 101 33.76 8.95 -40.64
N ALA A 102 33.75 10.25 -40.33
CA ALA A 102 32.71 10.84 -39.49
C ALA A 102 31.32 10.81 -40.17
N LEU A 103 31.28 10.95 -41.50
CA LEU A 103 30.06 10.78 -42.29
C LEU A 103 29.51 9.35 -42.20
N ALA A 104 30.37 8.34 -42.37
CA ALA A 104 29.97 6.94 -42.28
C ALA A 104 29.41 6.57 -40.89
N GLU A 105 30.04 7.04 -39.81
CA GLU A 105 29.53 6.81 -38.45
C GLU A 105 28.19 7.52 -38.20
N ARG A 106 28.01 8.73 -38.77
CA ARG A 106 26.73 9.44 -38.70
C ARG A 106 25.62 8.70 -39.43
N GLU A 107 25.87 8.18 -40.64
CA GLU A 107 24.90 7.38 -41.39
C GLU A 107 24.49 6.13 -40.60
N LYS A 108 25.46 5.43 -40.01
CA LYS A 108 25.20 4.26 -39.16
C LYS A 108 24.38 4.61 -37.93
N ALA A 109 24.65 5.74 -37.29
CA ALA A 109 23.88 6.21 -36.14
C ALA A 109 22.43 6.55 -36.54
N LEU A 110 22.23 7.28 -37.63
CA LEU A 110 20.90 7.62 -38.15
C LEU A 110 20.11 6.36 -38.51
N GLU A 111 20.74 5.39 -39.17
CA GLU A 111 20.10 4.12 -39.51
C GLU A 111 19.71 3.32 -38.26
N SER A 112 20.60 3.24 -37.28
CA SER A 112 20.32 2.57 -36.00
C SER A 112 19.14 3.22 -35.26
N MET A 113 19.10 4.56 -35.22
CA MET A 113 17.99 5.31 -34.62
C MET A 113 16.69 5.10 -35.39
N ARG A 114 16.73 5.08 -36.73
CA ARG A 114 15.57 4.83 -37.59
C ARG A 114 14.92 3.48 -37.25
N MET A 115 15.74 2.44 -37.08
CA MET A 115 15.25 1.11 -36.71
C MET A 115 14.53 1.10 -35.36
N VAL A 116 15.01 1.84 -34.37
CA VAL A 116 14.37 1.90 -33.04
C VAL A 116 13.12 2.79 -33.04
N LEU A 117 13.18 3.95 -33.71
CA LEU A 117 12.11 4.95 -33.71
C LEU A 117 10.89 4.51 -34.51
N PHE A 118 11.12 3.78 -35.61
CA PHE A 118 10.09 3.36 -36.56
C PHE A 118 9.90 1.85 -36.62
N ALA A 119 10.44 1.10 -35.64
CA ALA A 119 10.02 -0.28 -35.44
C ALA A 119 8.50 -0.33 -35.21
N THR A 120 7.81 -1.16 -35.99
CA THR A 120 6.46 -1.59 -35.64
C THR A 120 6.56 -2.55 -34.45
N ASP A 121 5.82 -2.24 -33.39
CA ASP A 121 5.55 -3.20 -32.32
C ASP A 121 4.79 -4.38 -32.96
N ASN A 122 5.49 -5.48 -33.28
CA ASN A 122 4.90 -6.74 -33.73
C ASN A 122 4.26 -7.50 -32.57
#